data_AF-A0A2U1L3B7-F1
#
_entry.id   AF-A0A2U1L3B7-F1
#
_cell.length_a   1.000
_cell.length_b   1.000
_cell.length_c   1.000
_cell.angle_alpha   90.00
_cell.angle_beta   90.00
_cell.angle_gamma   90.00
#
_symmetry.space_group_name_H-M   'P 1'
#
loop_
_entity.id
_entity.type
_entity.pdbx_description
1 polymer ?
#
loop_
_entity_poly.entity_id
_entity_poly.type
_entity_poly.pdbx_seq_one_letter_code
_entity_poly.pdbx_strand_id
1 'polypeptide(L)'
;MKTLAKCYFGVIEKDLVSKYSLSPRQVAILSCIRAPHAQDFLFTIPIDGLGQTMNHRQFRSALCYRLTVPMFSEGSICPSCNVHRMDIWGDHAVHCSSDVGVKFRHNLVHDILVDICSKVGIMVRKEAPMWFLSEDGNELCPADLLLFNWLQGHNSVEVSLPIQGIFV
;
A
#
# COMPACT_ATOMS: atom_id res chain seq x y z
N MET A 1 -6.38 -11.91 -29.27
CA MET A 1 -7.53 -12.59 -28.62
C MET A 1 -7.93 -12.02 -27.24
N LYS A 2 -7.67 -10.74 -26.92
CA LYS A 2 -8.06 -10.11 -25.62
C LYS A 2 -9.40 -9.33 -25.69
N THR A 3 -10.07 -9.33 -26.83
CA THR A 3 -11.18 -8.40 -27.13
C THR A 3 -12.51 -8.83 -26.53
N LEU A 4 -12.87 -10.11 -26.62
CA LEU A 4 -14.18 -10.61 -26.17
C LEU A 4 -14.33 -10.63 -24.65
N ALA A 5 -13.32 -11.11 -23.92
CA ALA A 5 -13.33 -11.09 -22.46
C ALA A 5 -13.43 -9.65 -21.94
N LYS A 6 -12.65 -8.72 -22.51
CA LYS A 6 -12.67 -7.30 -22.13
C LYS A 6 -14.03 -6.65 -22.39
N CYS A 7 -14.66 -6.94 -23.54
CA CYS A 7 -16.02 -6.49 -23.83
C CYS A 7 -17.06 -7.08 -22.87
N TYR A 8 -16.99 -8.39 -22.59
CA TYR A 8 -17.90 -9.08 -21.69
C TYR A 8 -17.82 -8.53 -20.25
N PHE A 9 -16.61 -8.40 -19.71
CA PHE A 9 -16.42 -7.80 -18.39
C PHE A 9 -16.87 -6.33 -18.34
N GLY A 10 -16.65 -5.57 -19.42
CA GLY A 10 -17.14 -4.19 -19.51
C GLY A 10 -18.67 -4.07 -19.52
N VAL A 11 -19.38 -5.04 -20.12
CA VAL A 11 -20.85 -5.08 -20.09
C VAL A 11 -21.35 -5.47 -18.70
N ILE A 12 -20.81 -6.54 -18.11
CA ILE A 12 -21.15 -6.97 -16.76
C ILE A 12 -20.93 -5.83 -15.76
N GLU A 13 -19.85 -5.08 -15.91
CA GLU A 13 -19.51 -4.00 -15.01
C GLU A 13 -20.48 -2.81 -15.10
N LYS A 14 -20.82 -2.37 -16.32
CA LYS A 14 -21.84 -1.33 -16.50
C LYS A 14 -23.18 -1.78 -15.94
N ASP A 15 -23.53 -3.04 -16.17
CA ASP A 15 -24.74 -3.64 -15.62
C ASP A 15 -24.69 -3.78 -14.09
N LEU A 16 -23.55 -4.14 -13.50
CA LEU A 16 -23.40 -4.27 -12.06
C LEU A 16 -23.60 -2.93 -11.36
N VAL A 17 -22.96 -1.87 -11.85
CA VAL A 17 -23.07 -0.53 -11.26
C VAL A 17 -24.44 0.10 -11.50
N SER A 18 -25.08 -0.18 -12.65
CA SER A 18 -26.39 0.40 -12.98
C SER A 18 -27.58 -0.37 -12.42
N LYS A 19 -27.49 -1.70 -12.30
CA LYS A 19 -28.60 -2.56 -11.83
C LYS A 19 -28.58 -2.79 -10.32
N TYR A 20 -27.40 -2.73 -9.68
CA TYR A 20 -27.29 -2.94 -8.23
C TYR A 20 -26.97 -1.62 -7.53
N SER A 21 -27.70 -1.33 -6.46
CA SER A 21 -27.35 -0.24 -5.55
C SER A 21 -26.15 -0.67 -4.70
N LEU A 22 -24.95 -0.37 -5.18
CA LEU A 22 -23.71 -0.62 -4.46
C LEU A 22 -23.52 0.43 -3.37
N SER A 23 -23.05 0.00 -2.19
CA SER A 23 -22.65 0.93 -1.14
C SER A 23 -21.40 1.73 -1.56
N PRO A 24 -21.16 2.92 -0.98
CA PRO A 24 -19.95 3.70 -1.26
C PRO A 24 -18.65 2.89 -1.08
N ARG A 25 -18.62 2.01 -0.07
CA ARG A 25 -17.51 1.08 0.18
C ARG A 25 -17.29 0.11 -0.99
N GLN A 26 -18.34 -0.52 -1.49
CA GLN A 26 -18.25 -1.45 -2.61
C GLN A 26 -17.80 -0.76 -3.89
N VAL A 27 -18.26 0.47 -4.14
CA VAL A 27 -17.80 1.29 -5.27
C VAL A 27 -16.31 1.61 -5.15
N ALA A 28 -15.84 1.99 -3.97
CA ALA A 28 -14.42 2.24 -3.72
C ALA A 28 -13.57 0.98 -3.97
N ILE A 29 -13.95 -0.16 -3.39
CA ILE A 29 -13.24 -1.43 -3.59
C ILE A 29 -13.22 -1.83 -5.06
N LEU A 30 -14.37 -1.76 -5.75
CA LEU A 30 -14.46 -2.05 -7.18
C LEU A 30 -13.52 -1.16 -7.99
N SER A 31 -13.44 0.13 -7.66
CA SER A 31 -12.52 1.06 -8.33
C SER A 31 -11.06 0.68 -8.07
N CYS A 32 -10.70 0.31 -6.84
CA CYS A 32 -9.35 -0.12 -6.49
C CYS A 32 -8.92 -1.42 -7.18
N ILE A 33 -9.79 -2.44 -7.21
CA ILE A 33 -9.44 -3.73 -7.83
C ILE A 33 -9.30 -3.63 -9.35
N ARG A 34 -9.89 -2.60 -9.97
CA ARG A 34 -9.79 -2.30 -11.40
C ARG A 34 -8.49 -1.59 -11.79
N ALA A 35 -7.76 -1.04 -10.83
CA ALA A 35 -6.53 -0.35 -11.14
C ALA A 35 -5.55 -1.30 -11.86
N PRO A 36 -4.79 -0.82 -12.86
CA PRO A 36 -3.77 -1.62 -13.50
C PRO A 36 -2.86 -2.27 -12.44
N HIS A 37 -2.54 -3.55 -12.63
CA HIS A 37 -1.67 -4.31 -11.74
C HIS A 37 -2.21 -4.61 -10.33
N ALA A 38 -3.44 -4.18 -9.98
CA ALA A 38 -4.00 -4.38 -8.64
C ALA A 38 -4.16 -5.86 -8.22
N GLN A 39 -4.17 -6.78 -9.19
CA GLN A 39 -4.33 -8.22 -9.00
C GLN A 39 -3.08 -9.03 -9.38
N ASP A 40 -1.97 -8.38 -9.72
CA ASP A 40 -0.78 -9.09 -10.25
C ASP A 40 -0.21 -10.08 -9.23
N PHE A 41 -0.35 -9.80 -7.93
CA PHE A 41 0.04 -10.70 -6.85
C PHE A 41 -0.66 -12.08 -6.90
N LEU A 42 -1.80 -12.22 -7.59
CA LEU A 42 -2.47 -13.52 -7.81
C LEU A 42 -1.79 -14.37 -8.89
N PHE A 43 -1.05 -13.74 -9.78
CA PHE A 43 -0.39 -14.38 -10.92
C PHE A 43 1.13 -14.50 -10.73
N THR A 44 1.68 -13.81 -9.74
CA THR A 44 3.11 -13.89 -9.39
C THR A 44 3.49 -15.28 -8.88
N ILE A 45 4.59 -15.83 -9.40
CA ILE A 45 5.17 -17.07 -8.89
C ILE A 45 5.81 -16.77 -7.53
N PRO A 46 5.43 -17.46 -6.44
CA PRO A 46 6.04 -17.25 -5.13
C PRO A 46 7.48 -17.80 -5.12
N ILE A 47 8.48 -16.91 -5.17
CA ILE A 47 9.90 -17.25 -5.10
C ILE A 47 10.49 -16.66 -3.82
N ASP A 48 10.74 -17.51 -2.82
CA ASP A 48 11.24 -17.09 -1.50
C ASP A 48 12.58 -16.35 -1.59
N GLY A 49 13.49 -16.84 -2.44
CA GLY A 49 14.82 -16.23 -2.63
C GLY A 49 14.80 -14.81 -3.21
N LEU A 50 13.67 -14.37 -3.76
CA LEU A 50 13.47 -13.02 -4.30
C LEU A 50 12.53 -12.15 -3.43
N GLY A 51 12.09 -12.66 -2.27
CA GLY A 51 11.13 -11.99 -1.41
C GLY A 51 9.74 -11.82 -2.07
N GLN A 52 9.39 -12.68 -3.03
CA GLN A 52 8.12 -12.60 -3.78
C GLN A 52 7.00 -13.42 -3.12
N THR A 53 7.14 -13.78 -1.85
CA THR A 53 6.17 -14.61 -1.14
C THR A 53 5.34 -13.81 -0.15
N MET A 54 4.08 -14.23 -0.02
CA MET A 54 3.13 -13.64 0.91
C MET A 54 2.68 -14.72 1.88
N ASN A 55 2.66 -14.41 3.17
CA ASN A 55 2.19 -15.35 4.18
C ASN A 55 0.71 -15.71 3.92
N HIS A 56 0.32 -16.98 4.14
CA HIS A 56 -1.06 -17.46 4.03
C HIS A 56 -2.09 -16.54 4.73
N ARG A 57 -1.74 -15.95 5.89
CA ARG A 57 -2.63 -15.01 6.60
C ARG A 57 -2.79 -13.69 5.84
N GLN A 58 -1.69 -13.13 5.34
CA GLN A 58 -1.70 -11.90 4.55
C GLN A 58 -2.47 -12.10 3.24
N PHE A 59 -2.22 -13.22 2.56
CA PHE A 59 -2.93 -13.58 1.33
C PHE A 59 -4.44 -13.71 1.55
N ARG A 60 -4.84 -14.42 2.60
CA ARG A 60 -6.25 -14.54 3.00
C ARG A 60 -6.87 -13.17 3.31
N SER A 61 -6.22 -12.34 4.12
CA SER A 61 -6.74 -11.01 4.46
C SER A 61 -6.88 -10.12 3.22
N ALA A 62 -5.88 -10.12 2.33
CA ALA A 62 -5.90 -9.35 1.10
C ALA A 62 -7.04 -9.77 0.16
N LEU A 63 -7.30 -11.08 0.07
CA LEU A 63 -8.43 -11.61 -0.69
C LEU A 63 -9.77 -11.27 -0.05
N CYS A 64 -9.93 -11.54 1.25
CA CYS A 64 -11.18 -11.25 1.96
C CYS A 64 -11.55 -9.78 1.87
N TYR A 65 -10.60 -8.87 2.04
CA TYR A 65 -10.82 -7.43 1.90
C TYR A 65 -11.34 -7.05 0.50
N ARG A 66 -10.66 -7.52 -0.55
CA ARG A 66 -11.02 -7.24 -1.95
C ARG A 66 -12.34 -7.87 -2.39
N LEU A 67 -12.66 -9.05 -1.87
CA LEU A 67 -13.90 -9.77 -2.17
C LEU A 67 -15.06 -9.35 -1.27
N THR A 68 -14.86 -8.38 -0.38
CA THR A 68 -15.87 -7.95 0.59
C THR A 68 -16.39 -9.11 1.45
N VAL A 69 -15.48 -9.98 1.91
CA VAL A 69 -15.78 -11.07 2.84
C VAL A 69 -15.49 -10.60 4.26
N PRO A 70 -16.44 -10.76 5.22
CA PRO A 70 -16.20 -10.40 6.61
C PRO A 70 -14.99 -11.15 7.20
N MET A 71 -14.07 -10.43 7.84
CA MET A 71 -12.85 -10.96 8.44
C MET A 71 -12.89 -10.98 9.97
N PHE A 72 -13.63 -10.06 10.58
CA PHE A 72 -13.66 -9.87 12.02
C PHE A 72 -15.05 -10.16 12.59
N SER A 73 -15.07 -10.62 13.84
CA SER A 73 -16.31 -10.74 14.61
C SER A 73 -16.86 -9.35 14.95
N GLU A 74 -18.18 -9.23 14.91
CA GLU A 74 -18.87 -8.00 15.26
C GLU A 74 -18.53 -7.56 16.68
N GLY A 75 -18.24 -6.27 16.84
CA GLY A 75 -17.95 -5.68 18.14
C GLY A 75 -16.56 -5.97 18.71
N SER A 76 -15.68 -6.66 17.96
CA SER A 76 -14.28 -6.85 18.35
C SER A 76 -13.53 -5.51 18.49
N ILE A 77 -12.51 -5.46 19.35
CA ILE A 77 -11.67 -4.27 19.57
C ILE A 77 -10.43 -4.39 18.69
N CYS A 78 -10.00 -3.29 18.09
CA CYS A 78 -8.78 -3.25 17.31
C CYS A 78 -7.56 -3.54 18.20
N PRO A 79 -6.74 -4.57 17.91
CA PRO A 79 -5.60 -4.93 18.74
C PRO A 79 -4.47 -3.88 18.68
N SER A 80 -4.42 -3.06 17.62
CA SER A 80 -3.37 -2.05 17.43
C SER A 80 -3.60 -0.78 18.23
N CYS A 81 -4.84 -0.28 18.27
CA CYS A 81 -5.15 0.93 19.05
C CYS A 81 -5.79 0.64 20.41
N ASN A 82 -6.39 -0.54 20.60
CA ASN A 82 -7.13 -0.95 21.80
C ASN A 82 -8.23 0.04 22.25
N VAL A 83 -8.67 0.93 21.36
CA VAL A 83 -9.62 2.02 21.64
C VAL A 83 -10.85 1.89 20.75
N HIS A 84 -10.63 1.69 19.46
CA HIS A 84 -11.71 1.66 18.47
C HIS A 84 -12.20 0.24 18.24
N ARG A 85 -13.50 0.13 17.93
CA ARG A 85 -14.09 -1.12 17.44
C ARG A 85 -13.56 -1.43 16.05
N MET A 86 -13.26 -2.70 15.82
CA MET A 86 -12.94 -3.23 14.51
C MET A 86 -14.26 -3.50 13.78
N ASP A 87 -14.39 -2.95 12.57
CA ASP A 87 -15.49 -3.31 11.69
C ASP A 87 -15.29 -4.73 11.15
N ILE A 88 -16.40 -5.40 10.80
CA ILE A 88 -16.34 -6.79 10.31
C ILE A 88 -15.55 -6.91 9.00
N TRP A 89 -15.36 -5.83 8.25
CA TRP A 89 -14.69 -5.81 6.96
C TRP A 89 -13.19 -5.50 7.06
N GLY A 90 -12.73 -5.01 8.20
CA GLY A 90 -11.34 -4.63 8.45
C GLY A 90 -10.92 -3.27 7.89
N ASP A 91 -11.86 -2.38 7.56
CA ASP A 91 -11.52 -1.03 7.07
C ASP A 91 -10.71 -0.25 8.11
N HIS A 92 -11.07 -0.37 9.40
CA HIS A 92 -10.31 0.24 10.49
C HIS A 92 -8.86 -0.24 10.53
N ALA A 93 -8.59 -1.52 10.22
CA ALA A 93 -7.23 -2.05 10.23
C ALA A 93 -6.35 -1.37 9.15
N VAL A 94 -6.93 -0.97 8.02
CA VAL A 94 -6.23 -0.31 6.92
C VAL A 94 -5.81 1.11 7.30
N HIS A 95 -6.66 1.84 8.01
CA HIS A 95 -6.43 3.26 8.33
C HIS A 95 -6.23 3.53 9.83
N CYS A 96 -5.95 2.52 10.64
CA CYS A 96 -5.82 2.67 12.09
C CYS A 96 -4.79 3.76 12.43
N SER A 97 -5.20 4.74 13.22
CA SER A 97 -4.39 5.90 13.62
C SER A 97 -3.52 5.65 14.85
N SER A 98 -3.47 4.39 15.35
CA SER A 98 -2.48 4.03 16.38
C SER A 98 -1.08 4.33 15.85
N ASP A 99 -0.23 4.92 16.69
CA ASP A 99 1.15 5.26 16.37
C ASP A 99 1.92 4.07 15.74
N VAL A 100 1.70 2.86 16.27
CA VAL A 100 2.25 1.60 15.73
C VAL A 100 1.82 1.37 14.28
N GLY A 101 0.53 1.49 13.98
CA GLY A 101 -0.03 1.27 12.64
C GLY A 101 0.46 2.30 11.62
N VAL A 102 0.56 3.56 12.02
CA VAL A 102 1.00 4.63 11.11
C VAL A 102 2.48 4.48 10.78
N LYS A 103 3.34 4.29 11.79
CA LYS A 103 4.78 4.06 11.60
C LYS A 103 5.05 2.80 10.78
N PHE A 104 4.33 1.71 11.06
CA PHE A 104 4.47 0.48 10.29
C PHE A 104 4.13 0.67 8.80
N ARG A 105 3.04 1.37 8.48
CA ARG A 105 2.65 1.62 7.08
C ARG A 105 3.63 2.56 6.36
N HIS A 106 4.14 3.58 7.05
CA HIS A 106 5.18 4.48 6.52
C HIS A 106 6.45 3.70 6.20
N ASN A 107 6.97 2.95 7.17
CA ASN A 107 8.17 2.12 6.99
C ASN A 107 7.97 1.07 5.90
N LEU A 108 6.77 0.48 5.78
CA LEU A 108 6.48 -0.49 4.73
C LEU A 108 6.60 0.13 3.32
N VAL A 109 6.01 1.31 3.10
CA VAL A 109 6.11 1.99 1.80
C VAL A 109 7.55 2.44 1.53
N HIS A 110 8.21 2.95 2.55
CA HIS A 110 9.62 3.33 2.52
C HIS A 110 10.52 2.16 2.12
N ASP A 111 10.34 0.99 2.74
CA ASP A 111 11.09 -0.24 2.47
C ASP A 111 10.85 -0.75 1.04
N ILE A 112 9.60 -0.72 0.57
CA ILE A 112 9.23 -1.12 -0.79
C ILE A 112 9.92 -0.23 -1.83
N LEU A 113 9.92 1.09 -1.63
CA LEU A 113 10.60 2.01 -2.55
C LEU A 113 12.10 1.74 -2.61
N VAL A 114 12.73 1.44 -1.47
CA VAL A 114 14.16 1.09 -1.43
C VAL A 114 14.45 -0.21 -2.17
N ASP A 115 13.62 -1.23 -1.98
CA ASP A 115 13.74 -2.50 -2.70
C ASP A 115 13.61 -2.31 -4.21
N ILE A 116 12.60 -1.56 -4.66
CA ILE A 116 12.41 -1.24 -6.09
C ILE A 116 13.65 -0.54 -6.66
N CYS A 117 14.15 0.51 -5.98
CA CYS A 117 15.32 1.26 -6.43
C CYS A 117 16.56 0.37 -6.52
N SER A 118 16.79 -0.47 -5.50
CA SER A 118 17.89 -1.41 -5.46
C SER A 118 17.83 -2.41 -6.63
N LYS A 119 16.64 -2.93 -6.94
CA LYS A 119 16.41 -3.88 -8.05
C LYS A 119 16.65 -3.27 -9.44
N VAL A 120 16.44 -1.96 -9.61
CA VAL A 120 16.72 -1.25 -10.86
C VAL A 120 18.13 -0.63 -10.91
N GLY A 121 18.97 -0.88 -9.90
CA GLY A 121 20.34 -0.37 -9.83
C GLY A 121 20.45 1.10 -9.43
N ILE A 122 19.39 1.71 -8.88
CA ILE A 122 19.41 3.06 -8.32
C ILE A 122 19.94 2.97 -6.89
N MET A 123 21.04 3.67 -6.63
CA MET A 123 21.56 3.80 -5.27
C MET A 123 20.61 4.68 -4.45
N VAL A 124 20.16 4.16 -3.32
CA VAL A 124 19.24 4.83 -2.39
C VAL A 124 19.79 4.75 -0.97
N ARG A 125 19.64 5.81 -0.19
CA ARG A 125 19.95 5.84 1.24
C ARG A 125 18.70 6.19 2.03
N LYS A 126 18.44 5.42 3.08
CA LYS A 126 17.38 5.66 4.06
C LYS A 126 17.85 6.68 5.08
N GLU A 127 16.99 7.65 5.41
CA GLU A 127 17.20 8.63 6.49
C GLU A 127 18.62 9.21 6.47
N ALA A 128 19.08 9.59 5.28
CA ALA A 128 20.46 10.00 5.09
C ALA A 128 20.66 11.41 5.70
N PRO A 129 21.69 11.60 6.55
CA PRO A 129 22.04 12.92 7.00
C PRO A 129 22.53 13.73 5.80
N MET A 130 21.91 14.89 5.58
CA MET A 130 22.23 15.76 4.44
C MET A 130 23.13 16.94 4.85
N TRP A 131 23.90 16.79 5.95
CA TRP A 131 24.70 17.88 6.53
C TRP A 131 23.85 19.14 6.76
N PHE A 132 22.65 18.95 7.28
CA PHE A 132 21.91 20.02 7.95
C PHE A 132 22.05 19.77 9.44
N LEU A 133 22.34 20.81 10.22
CA LEU A 133 22.39 20.71 11.67
C LEU A 133 21.14 21.36 12.25
N SER A 134 20.58 20.76 13.30
CA SER A 134 19.60 21.42 14.15
C SER A 134 20.25 22.58 14.89
N GLU A 135 19.42 23.45 15.52
CA GLU A 135 19.95 24.51 16.39
C GLU A 135 20.80 23.95 17.55
N ASP A 136 20.55 22.70 17.95
CA ASP A 136 21.30 21.97 18.97
C ASP A 136 22.56 21.26 18.44
N GLY A 137 22.88 21.40 17.14
CA GLY A 137 24.06 20.81 16.52
C GLY A 137 23.92 19.33 16.13
N ASN A 138 22.71 18.76 16.14
CA ASN A 138 22.48 17.38 15.70
C ASN A 138 22.29 17.32 14.18
N GLU A 139 22.84 16.29 13.51
CA GLU A 139 22.57 16.07 12.09
C GLU A 139 21.08 15.78 11.85
N LEU A 140 20.50 16.52 10.92
CA LEU A 140 19.11 16.37 10.48
C LEU A 140 19.03 15.44 9.27
N CYS A 141 17.99 14.61 9.28
CA CYS A 141 17.56 13.78 8.16
C CYS A 141 16.23 14.31 7.64
N PRO A 142 16.23 15.38 6.82
CA PRO A 142 15.00 15.97 6.31
C PRO A 142 14.26 15.06 5.30
N ALA A 143 15.00 14.12 4.71
CA ALA A 143 14.53 13.16 3.73
C ALA A 143 14.27 11.79 4.36
N ASP A 144 13.15 11.15 4.01
CA ASP A 144 12.99 9.74 4.30
C ASP A 144 13.90 8.91 3.38
N LEU A 145 13.99 9.27 2.09
CA LEU A 145 14.84 8.59 1.11
C LEU A 145 15.66 9.59 0.28
N LEU A 146 16.94 9.27 0.10
CA LEU A 146 17.86 9.96 -0.80
C LEU A 146 18.23 9.05 -1.96
N LEU A 147 17.75 9.36 -3.16
CA LEU A 147 18.01 8.65 -4.40
C LEU A 147 19.16 9.31 -5.13
N PHE A 148 20.14 8.56 -5.64
CA PHE A 148 21.27 9.09 -6.42
C PHE A 148 21.10 8.85 -7.92
N ASN A 149 21.70 9.72 -8.73
CA ASN A 149 21.78 9.59 -10.19
C ASN A 149 20.40 9.57 -10.90
N TRP A 150 19.53 10.49 -10.49
CA TRP A 150 18.22 10.68 -11.13
C TRP A 150 18.38 11.48 -12.43
N LEU A 151 17.63 11.09 -13.48
CA LEU A 151 17.72 11.59 -14.86
C LEU A 151 18.00 13.11 -15.02
N GLN A 152 18.78 13.45 -16.06
CA GLN A 152 19.10 14.82 -16.55
C GLN A 152 20.07 15.66 -15.69
N GLY A 153 21.11 15.07 -15.12
CA GLY A 153 22.20 15.83 -14.47
C GLY A 153 21.90 16.31 -13.05
N HIS A 154 20.79 15.87 -12.46
CA HIS A 154 20.54 15.99 -11.03
C HIS A 154 21.16 14.81 -10.29
N ASN A 155 22.12 15.09 -9.41
CA ASN A 155 22.86 14.05 -8.72
C ASN A 155 22.03 13.29 -7.69
N SER A 156 20.91 13.85 -7.23
CA SER A 156 20.03 13.21 -6.25
C SER A 156 18.60 13.75 -6.22
N VAL A 157 17.65 12.93 -5.76
CA VAL A 157 16.26 13.30 -5.42
C VAL A 157 15.98 12.94 -3.97
N GLU A 158 15.35 13.88 -3.26
CA GLU A 158 14.81 13.69 -1.92
C GLU A 158 13.33 13.31 -2.01
N VAL A 159 12.96 12.23 -1.31
CA VAL A 159 11.56 11.82 -1.14
C VAL A 159 11.23 11.85 0.33
N SER A 160 10.28 12.71 0.71
CA SER A 160 9.67 12.74 2.03
C SER A 160 8.27 12.14 1.92
N LEU A 161 8.03 11.06 2.65
CA LEU A 161 6.76 10.37 2.78
C LEU A 161 6.07 10.88 4.05
N PRO A 162 5.08 11.79 3.96
CA PRO A 162 4.38 12.27 5.15
C PRO A 162 3.66 11.11 5.83
N ILE A 163 3.90 10.97 7.13
CA ILE A 163 3.26 9.99 8.04
C ILE A 163 1.73 9.99 7.91
N GLN A 164 1.12 11.11 7.50
CA GLN A 164 -0.33 11.28 7.38
C GLN A 164 -0.92 10.97 5.99
N GLY A 165 -0.12 10.72 4.95
CA GLY A 165 -0.60 10.79 3.55
C GLY A 165 -0.65 9.48 2.75
N ILE A 166 -0.30 8.33 3.33
CA ILE A 166 0.09 7.15 2.52
C ILE A 166 -1.08 6.23 2.11
N PHE A 167 -2.28 6.40 2.64
CA PHE A 167 -3.45 5.61 2.21
C PHE A 167 -4.72 6.44 2.24
N VAL A 168 -5.04 7.08 1.11
CA VAL A 168 -6.40 7.46 0.73
C VAL A 168 -6.68 6.85 -0.63
#